data_AF-A0AAW1KGS5-F1
#
_entry.id   AF-A0AAW1KGS5-F1
#
_cell.length_a   1.000
_cell.length_b   1.000
_cell.length_c   1.000
_cell.angle_alpha   90.00
_cell.angle_beta   90.00
_cell.angle_gamma   90.00
#
_symmetry.space_group_name_H-M   'P 1'
#
loop_
_entity.id
_entity.type
_entity.pdbx_description
1 polymer ?
#
loop_
_entity_poly.entity_id
_entity_poly.type
_entity_poly.pdbx_seq_one_letter_code
_entity_poly.pdbx_strand_id
1 'polypeptide(L)'
;MILLLFLCSYLAVLVTSSEYACESDRFPLVTDFGPEDCDNTRSYFYTENLNDYRDCFPGCRQTTTNINTCGNLPCPPGYTCTDQLRCQVNETSCNRYHTARPNDYTQALWKPTCLPDDSYAPKQCKGEAANGRCFCYDPSGNRIFGDAFSLDADDMTCACSRHRAALEASDARTFFSLHCDSMGNYEPLQCDMNSEQCWCVEPKTGDLKSAVLPMNLITKLPCYNETTFGSQYLRQCESELYAQKKITDEFQAHGTDRVNFETVLCQYDGSYGPYKITKGILYCVWKDGSSIGAYQVEVDSSVDSINCNCARDTKIYELAGLLFSLSCLPNGNYNSVQVDGSLYYCVDSDGFPVSVPSDDDVCPDYF
;
A
#
# COMPACT_ATOMS: atom_id res chain seq x y z
N MET A 1 -1.96 -10.65 -78.69
CA MET A 1 -2.27 -9.23 -78.43
C MET A 1 -3.63 -9.17 -77.76
N ILE A 2 -3.67 -8.55 -76.58
CA ILE A 2 -4.81 -7.97 -75.83
C ILE A 2 -4.69 -8.36 -74.35
N LEU A 3 -4.28 -7.35 -73.60
CA LEU A 3 -4.19 -7.23 -72.15
C LEU A 3 -5.61 -6.98 -71.63
N LEU A 4 -6.07 -7.72 -70.61
CA LEU A 4 -7.32 -7.42 -69.90
C LEU A 4 -7.03 -7.32 -68.40
N LEU A 5 -6.99 -6.07 -67.94
CA LEU A 5 -6.94 -5.66 -66.54
C LEU A 5 -8.27 -6.00 -65.86
N PHE A 6 -8.25 -6.88 -64.86
CA PHE A 6 -9.35 -7.06 -63.92
C PHE A 6 -9.16 -6.10 -62.74
N LEU A 7 -10.02 -5.08 -62.68
CA LEU A 7 -10.19 -4.21 -61.52
C LEU A 7 -10.87 -5.00 -60.40
N CYS A 8 -10.13 -5.21 -59.31
CA CYS A 8 -10.65 -5.78 -58.07
C CYS A 8 -11.31 -4.64 -57.26
N SER A 9 -12.64 -4.61 -57.23
CA SER A 9 -13.41 -3.68 -56.40
C SER A 9 -13.35 -4.10 -54.93
N TYR A 10 -12.58 -3.36 -54.14
CA TYR A 10 -12.66 -3.38 -52.67
C TYR A 10 -14.03 -2.82 -52.25
N LEU A 11 -14.88 -3.64 -51.62
CA LEU A 11 -15.99 -3.14 -50.82
C LEU A 11 -15.41 -2.52 -49.53
N ALA A 12 -15.42 -1.19 -49.45
CA ALA A 12 -15.31 -0.49 -48.18
C ALA A 12 -16.63 -0.71 -47.42
N VAL A 13 -16.58 -1.48 -46.33
CA VAL A 13 -17.68 -1.52 -45.35
C VAL A 13 -17.65 -0.20 -44.61
N LEU A 14 -18.59 0.69 -44.95
CA LEU A 14 -18.93 1.86 -44.17
C LEU A 14 -19.43 1.38 -42.80
N VAL A 15 -18.63 1.59 -41.75
CA VAL A 15 -19.10 1.49 -40.37
C VAL A 15 -20.03 2.67 -40.13
N THR A 16 -21.34 2.42 -40.17
CA THR A 16 -22.36 3.39 -39.80
C THR A 16 -22.21 3.72 -38.32
N SER A 17 -22.01 4.99 -38.00
CA SER A 17 -22.05 5.54 -36.64
C SER A 17 -23.37 5.16 -35.98
N SER A 18 -23.33 4.30 -34.96
CA SER A 18 -24.47 4.13 -34.07
C SER A 18 -24.56 5.36 -33.18
N GLU A 19 -25.53 6.23 -33.44
CA GLU A 19 -25.90 7.33 -32.55
C GLU A 19 -26.27 6.77 -31.17
N TYR A 20 -25.58 7.25 -30.13
CA TYR A 20 -25.89 6.94 -28.74
C TYR A 20 -27.15 7.72 -28.34
N ALA A 21 -28.27 7.03 -28.12
CA ALA A 21 -29.52 7.65 -27.68
C ALA A 21 -29.81 7.29 -26.22
N CYS A 22 -29.82 8.28 -25.33
CA CYS A 22 -30.30 8.14 -23.94
C CYS A 22 -31.54 9.07 -23.80
N GLU A 23 -32.66 8.54 -23.27
CA GLU A 23 -34.01 9.16 -23.34
C GLU A 23 -34.23 10.18 -22.20
N SER A 24 -34.26 11.49 -22.51
CA SER A 24 -33.96 12.64 -21.62
C SER A 24 -34.95 13.00 -20.49
N ASP A 25 -36.08 12.30 -20.30
CA ASP A 25 -37.24 12.96 -19.67
C ASP A 25 -37.63 12.49 -18.24
N ARG A 26 -36.79 11.73 -17.51
CA ARG A 26 -37.14 11.26 -16.14
C ARG A 26 -35.98 11.05 -15.15
N PHE A 27 -35.06 12.00 -15.00
CA PHE A 27 -33.87 11.77 -14.18
C PHE A 27 -33.74 12.73 -12.99
N PRO A 28 -33.73 12.19 -11.76
CA PRO A 28 -33.04 12.82 -10.66
C PRO A 28 -32.12 11.78 -9.99
N LEU A 29 -31.04 11.38 -10.66
CA LEU A 29 -29.86 10.96 -9.90
C LEU A 29 -29.23 12.26 -9.43
N VAL A 30 -29.41 12.59 -8.15
CA VAL A 30 -28.71 13.72 -7.53
C VAL A 30 -27.29 13.22 -7.26
N THR A 31 -26.46 13.30 -8.28
CA THR A 31 -25.04 12.98 -8.19
C THR A 31 -24.24 14.21 -7.83
N ASP A 32 -23.29 14.05 -6.93
CA ASP A 32 -22.25 15.03 -6.72
C ASP A 32 -21.13 14.86 -7.78
N PHE A 33 -21.45 14.75 -9.08
CA PHE A 33 -20.46 14.57 -10.16
C PHE A 33 -20.44 15.67 -11.22
N GLY A 34 -19.30 15.84 -11.90
CA GLY A 34 -19.14 16.71 -13.06
C GLY A 34 -18.72 15.94 -14.33
N PRO A 35 -18.75 16.58 -15.51
CA PRO A 35 -18.27 16.06 -16.80
C PRO A 35 -16.89 15.42 -16.79
N GLU A 36 -16.02 16.01 -15.99
CA GLU A 36 -14.59 15.71 -15.90
C GLU A 36 -14.28 14.39 -15.19
N ASP A 37 -15.24 13.82 -14.45
CA ASP A 37 -15.11 12.53 -13.75
C ASP A 37 -15.29 11.33 -14.71
N CYS A 38 -15.57 11.57 -16.00
CA CYS A 38 -15.85 10.52 -16.98
C CYS A 38 -14.58 9.92 -17.61
N ASP A 39 -14.38 8.62 -17.45
CA ASP A 39 -13.37 7.85 -18.18
C ASP A 39 -13.99 7.11 -19.38
N ASN A 40 -13.78 7.63 -20.59
CA ASN A 40 -14.26 7.05 -21.85
C ASN A 40 -13.68 5.65 -22.17
N THR A 41 -12.72 5.15 -21.39
CA THR A 41 -12.15 3.80 -21.51
C THR A 41 -12.75 2.78 -20.54
N ARG A 42 -13.58 3.24 -19.59
CA ARG A 42 -14.35 2.42 -18.65
C ARG A 42 -15.84 2.67 -18.85
N SER A 43 -16.69 2.03 -18.05
CA SER A 43 -18.15 1.97 -18.24
C SER A 43 -18.92 3.31 -18.12
N TYR A 44 -18.26 4.48 -18.21
CA TYR A 44 -18.84 5.82 -18.08
C TYR A 44 -18.46 6.72 -19.27
N PHE A 45 -19.42 7.45 -19.83
CA PHE A 45 -19.27 8.36 -20.96
C PHE A 45 -19.88 9.73 -20.64
N TYR A 46 -19.21 10.76 -21.13
CA TYR A 46 -19.66 12.14 -21.06
C TYR A 46 -20.63 12.48 -22.22
N THR A 47 -21.70 13.26 -21.96
CA THR A 47 -22.57 13.83 -23.01
C THR A 47 -22.67 15.34 -22.87
N GLU A 48 -22.47 16.07 -23.97
CA GLU A 48 -22.40 17.54 -23.97
C GLU A 48 -23.76 18.25 -24.13
N ASN A 49 -24.89 17.55 -24.22
CA ASN A 49 -26.17 18.21 -24.52
C ASN A 49 -27.39 17.55 -23.86
N LEU A 50 -27.61 17.83 -22.58
CA LEU A 50 -28.93 17.75 -21.96
C LEU A 50 -29.19 19.02 -21.13
N ASN A 51 -30.05 19.91 -21.64
CA ASN A 51 -30.79 20.92 -20.88
C ASN A 51 -30.05 21.55 -19.67
N ASP A 52 -28.87 22.13 -19.91
CA ASP A 52 -28.11 22.92 -18.91
C ASP A 52 -27.56 22.12 -17.70
N TYR A 53 -27.57 20.78 -17.75
CA TYR A 53 -26.99 19.92 -16.71
C TYR A 53 -25.76 19.17 -17.25
N ARG A 54 -24.65 19.29 -16.53
CA ARG A 54 -23.34 18.73 -16.86
C ARG A 54 -23.09 17.52 -15.96
N ASP A 55 -23.43 16.30 -16.39
CA ASP A 55 -23.31 15.08 -15.58
C ASP A 55 -22.74 13.88 -16.36
N CYS A 56 -22.11 12.96 -15.62
CA CYS A 56 -21.47 11.76 -16.16
C CYS A 56 -22.48 10.59 -16.25
N PHE A 57 -22.62 9.95 -17.42
CA PHE A 57 -23.54 8.83 -17.62
C PHE A 57 -22.78 7.52 -17.81
N PRO A 58 -23.29 6.36 -17.36
CA PRO A 58 -22.74 5.08 -17.75
C PRO A 58 -23.08 4.70 -19.17
N GLY A 59 -22.23 3.88 -19.79
CA GLY A 59 -22.37 3.39 -21.15
C GLY A 59 -23.77 2.86 -21.47
N CYS A 60 -24.53 3.65 -22.22
CA CYS A 60 -25.80 3.25 -22.82
C CYS A 60 -25.54 2.11 -23.82
N ARG A 61 -25.60 0.84 -23.38
CA ARG A 61 -25.89 -0.30 -24.26
C ARG A 61 -27.38 -0.57 -24.12
N GLN A 62 -28.16 -0.18 -25.14
CA GLN A 62 -29.61 -0.33 -25.29
C GLN A 62 -30.26 -1.23 -24.21
N THR A 63 -30.60 -0.64 -23.07
CA THR A 63 -31.37 -1.32 -22.03
C THR A 63 -32.59 -0.46 -21.75
N THR A 64 -33.77 -1.05 -21.95
CA THR A 64 -35.09 -0.44 -21.71
C THR A 64 -35.44 -0.38 -20.22
N THR A 65 -34.45 -0.43 -19.34
CA THR A 65 -34.61 -0.51 -17.89
C THR A 65 -34.19 0.80 -17.26
N ASN A 66 -35.07 1.41 -16.46
CA ASN A 66 -34.80 2.62 -15.69
C ASN A 66 -33.59 2.40 -14.76
N ILE A 67 -32.42 2.96 -15.10
CA ILE A 67 -31.24 2.93 -14.24
C ILE A 67 -31.26 4.23 -13.40
N ASN A 68 -32.06 4.22 -12.34
CA ASN A 68 -32.29 5.40 -11.48
C ASN A 68 -31.52 5.34 -10.15
N THR A 69 -30.65 4.35 -9.99
CA THR A 69 -30.00 4.02 -8.73
C THR A 69 -28.57 3.56 -8.98
N CYS A 70 -27.63 4.00 -8.16
CA CYS A 70 -26.28 3.42 -8.12
C CYS A 70 -26.29 1.96 -7.59
N GLY A 71 -27.47 1.44 -7.21
CA GLY A 71 -27.67 0.03 -6.88
C GLY A 71 -27.68 -0.92 -8.10
N ASN A 72 -28.03 -0.43 -9.29
CA ASN A 72 -28.03 -1.22 -10.53
C ASN A 72 -26.81 -0.93 -11.41
N LEU A 73 -26.01 0.03 -11.01
CA LEU A 73 -24.98 0.64 -11.80
C LEU A 73 -23.89 1.14 -10.85
N PRO A 74 -22.65 0.64 -10.95
CA PRO A 74 -21.60 1.02 -10.03
C PRO A 74 -21.35 2.54 -10.06
N CYS A 75 -20.70 3.05 -9.02
CA CYS A 75 -20.16 4.41 -9.02
C CYS A 75 -18.81 4.45 -9.76
N PRO A 76 -18.36 5.62 -10.24
CA PRO A 76 -17.01 5.79 -10.76
C PRO A 76 -15.94 5.43 -9.70
N PRO A 77 -14.70 5.11 -10.11
CA PRO A 77 -13.60 4.91 -9.17
C PRO A 77 -13.44 6.13 -8.23
N GLY A 78 -13.14 5.91 -6.95
CA GLY A 78 -13.14 6.98 -5.96
C GLY A 78 -14.44 7.09 -5.17
N TYR A 79 -15.52 6.44 -5.61
CA TYR A 79 -16.86 6.61 -5.05
C TYR A 79 -17.55 5.29 -4.71
N THR A 80 -18.38 5.31 -3.67
CA THR A 80 -19.24 4.19 -3.26
C THR A 80 -20.70 4.59 -3.27
N CYS A 81 -21.58 3.63 -3.57
CA CYS A 81 -23.02 3.86 -3.62
C CYS A 81 -23.62 3.83 -2.23
N THR A 82 -24.18 4.96 -1.79
CA THR A 82 -24.94 5.12 -0.55
C THR A 82 -26.43 5.23 -0.84
N ASP A 83 -27.23 4.56 0.00
CA ASP A 83 -28.70 4.54 -0.07
C ASP A 83 -29.29 4.15 -1.44
N GLN A 84 -28.53 3.40 -2.24
CA GLN A 84 -28.84 3.07 -3.64
C GLN A 84 -29.04 4.28 -4.56
N LEU A 85 -28.84 5.51 -4.09
CA LEU A 85 -29.28 6.72 -4.77
C LEU A 85 -28.18 7.75 -4.98
N ARG A 86 -27.09 7.68 -4.20
CA ARG A 86 -25.99 8.65 -4.24
C ARG A 86 -24.67 7.96 -4.28
N CYS A 87 -23.73 8.52 -5.00
CA CYS A 87 -22.35 8.10 -4.92
C CYS A 87 -21.58 9.13 -4.10
N GLN A 88 -20.95 8.67 -3.02
CA GLN A 88 -20.14 9.50 -2.12
C GLN A 88 -18.70 9.05 -2.18
N VAL A 89 -17.76 9.95 -1.86
CA VAL A 89 -16.34 9.62 -1.83
C VAL A 89 -16.14 8.40 -0.94
N ASN A 90 -15.45 7.41 -1.48
CA ASN A 90 -15.11 6.21 -0.74
C ASN A 90 -13.80 6.45 0.01
N GLU A 91 -13.88 6.53 1.34
CA GLU A 91 -12.72 6.81 2.20
C GLU A 91 -11.65 5.72 2.19
N THR A 92 -11.93 4.54 1.65
CA THR A 92 -10.91 3.48 1.50
C THR A 92 -10.44 3.32 0.06
N SER A 93 -10.99 4.11 -0.87
CA SER A 93 -10.64 4.07 -2.28
C SER A 93 -9.33 4.81 -2.53
N CYS A 94 -8.44 4.24 -3.34
CA CYS A 94 -7.26 4.96 -3.79
C CYS A 94 -7.62 6.09 -4.76
N ASN A 95 -8.61 5.90 -5.66
CA ASN A 95 -8.94 6.93 -6.63
C ASN A 95 -9.65 8.15 -6.02
N ARG A 96 -9.92 8.19 -4.70
CA ARG A 96 -10.39 9.41 -4.01
C ARG A 96 -9.47 10.63 -4.23
N TYR A 97 -8.16 10.41 -4.44
CA TYR A 97 -7.18 11.46 -4.74
C TYR A 97 -7.17 11.94 -6.20
N HIS A 98 -7.81 11.16 -7.08
CA HIS A 98 -7.82 11.36 -8.54
C HIS A 98 -9.22 11.63 -9.08
N THR A 99 -10.20 11.87 -8.20
CA THR A 99 -11.51 12.37 -8.61
C THR A 99 -11.36 13.74 -9.25
N ALA A 100 -12.22 14.07 -10.21
CA ALA A 100 -12.14 15.34 -10.90
C ALA A 100 -12.82 16.47 -10.10
N ARG A 101 -13.79 16.15 -9.24
CA ARG A 101 -14.32 17.11 -8.26
C ARG A 101 -13.30 17.41 -7.16
N PRO A 102 -13.00 18.71 -6.90
CA PRO A 102 -12.15 19.11 -5.81
C PRO A 102 -12.71 18.69 -4.45
N ASN A 103 -11.90 17.97 -3.69
CA ASN A 103 -12.05 17.63 -2.28
C ASN A 103 -10.65 17.68 -1.62
N ASP A 104 -10.60 17.45 -0.31
CA ASP A 104 -9.35 17.49 0.46
C ASP A 104 -8.28 16.53 -0.11
N TYR A 105 -8.67 15.35 -0.57
CA TYR A 105 -7.77 14.36 -1.20
C TYR A 105 -7.22 14.83 -2.54
N THR A 106 -8.04 15.45 -3.40
CA THR A 106 -7.58 15.93 -4.70
C THR A 106 -6.64 17.12 -4.61
N GLN A 107 -6.68 17.84 -3.48
CA GLN A 107 -5.78 18.95 -3.15
C GLN A 107 -4.49 18.48 -2.49
N ALA A 108 -4.36 17.19 -2.18
CA ALA A 108 -3.16 16.65 -1.59
C ALA A 108 -1.94 16.89 -2.51
N LEU A 109 -0.85 17.37 -1.92
CA LEU A 109 0.40 17.65 -2.62
C LEU A 109 1.01 16.37 -3.22
N TRP A 110 0.90 15.27 -2.49
CA TRP A 110 1.19 13.94 -2.97
C TRP A 110 -0.10 13.16 -3.26
N LYS A 111 -0.10 12.43 -4.38
CA LYS A 111 -1.20 11.56 -4.77
C LYS A 111 -0.70 10.12 -4.93
N PRO A 112 -1.36 9.13 -4.31
CA PRO A 112 -0.96 7.73 -4.41
C PRO A 112 -1.11 7.21 -5.84
N THR A 113 -0.31 6.21 -6.19
CA THR A 113 -0.53 5.42 -7.40
C THR A 113 -1.61 4.37 -7.13
N CYS A 114 -2.62 4.31 -8.00
CA CYS A 114 -3.77 3.43 -7.85
C CYS A 114 -3.77 2.32 -8.91
N LEU A 115 -4.31 1.15 -8.55
CA LEU A 115 -4.57 0.07 -9.47
C LEU A 115 -5.92 0.26 -10.19
N PRO A 116 -6.14 -0.45 -11.32
CA PRO A 116 -7.39 -0.35 -12.06
C PRO A 116 -8.65 -0.74 -11.27
N ASP A 117 -8.50 -1.57 -10.25
CA ASP A 117 -9.56 -2.07 -9.37
C ASP A 117 -9.82 -1.17 -8.16
N ASP A 118 -9.29 0.06 -8.17
CA ASP A 118 -9.47 1.09 -7.13
C ASP A 118 -8.67 0.87 -5.84
N SER A 119 -7.88 -0.21 -5.76
CA SER A 119 -6.97 -0.44 -4.65
C SER A 119 -5.69 0.39 -4.80
N TYR A 120 -4.94 0.51 -3.70
CA TYR A 120 -3.61 1.10 -3.73
C TYR A 120 -2.64 0.21 -4.51
N ALA A 121 -1.75 0.84 -5.30
CA ALA A 121 -0.64 0.11 -5.90
C ALA A 121 0.30 -0.41 -4.80
N PRO A 122 0.94 -1.59 -5.01
CA PRO A 122 1.81 -2.20 -4.01
C PRO A 122 2.96 -1.29 -3.53
N LYS A 123 3.37 -0.34 -4.37
CA LYS A 123 4.52 0.53 -4.16
C LYS A 123 4.09 1.98 -4.26
N GLN A 124 4.45 2.78 -3.25
CA GLN A 124 4.21 4.23 -3.19
C GLN A 124 5.52 4.96 -2.96
N CYS A 125 5.77 6.07 -3.65
CA CYS A 125 7.06 6.76 -3.63
C CYS A 125 6.92 8.25 -3.29
N LYS A 126 7.87 8.75 -2.49
CA LYS A 126 8.04 10.16 -2.11
C LYS A 126 9.38 10.70 -2.56
N GLY A 127 9.47 12.02 -2.69
CA GLY A 127 10.70 12.74 -3.03
C GLY A 127 11.10 12.65 -4.50
N GLU A 128 12.24 13.24 -4.83
CA GLU A 128 12.76 13.26 -6.20
C GLU A 128 13.36 11.90 -6.61
N ALA A 129 13.47 11.63 -7.91
CA ALA A 129 13.97 10.35 -8.39
C ALA A 129 15.39 10.00 -7.91
N ALA A 130 16.24 11.00 -7.64
CA ALA A 130 17.65 10.77 -7.29
C ALA A 130 17.86 10.33 -5.82
N ASN A 131 17.01 10.78 -4.89
CA ASN A 131 17.16 10.55 -3.45
C ASN A 131 15.83 10.23 -2.76
N GLY A 132 14.78 9.96 -3.52
CA GLY A 132 13.46 9.61 -3.04
C GLY A 132 13.41 8.20 -2.47
N ARG A 133 12.29 7.89 -1.84
CA ARG A 133 12.04 6.63 -1.14
C ARG A 133 10.72 6.05 -1.60
N CYS A 134 10.70 4.73 -1.72
CA CYS A 134 9.50 3.97 -2.02
C CYS A 134 9.21 2.98 -0.89
N PHE A 135 7.93 2.71 -0.65
CA PHE A 135 7.45 1.85 0.42
C PHE A 135 6.38 0.90 -0.09
N CYS A 136 6.27 -0.25 0.58
CA CYS A 136 5.20 -1.20 0.31
C CYS A 136 3.89 -0.79 0.96
N TYR A 137 2.79 -0.97 0.25
CA TYR A 137 1.43 -0.69 0.71
C TYR A 137 0.53 -1.91 0.51
N ASP A 138 -0.39 -2.10 1.46
CA ASP A 138 -1.49 -3.06 1.31
C ASP A 138 -2.57 -2.52 0.33
N PRO A 139 -3.56 -3.33 -0.09
CA PRO A 139 -4.61 -2.88 -1.00
C PRO A 139 -5.46 -1.71 -0.46
N SER A 140 -5.53 -1.56 0.87
CA SER A 140 -6.37 -0.58 1.58
C SER A 140 -5.67 0.76 1.78
N GLY A 141 -4.38 0.85 1.48
CA GLY A 141 -3.60 2.08 1.61
C GLY A 141 -2.78 2.17 2.90
N ASN A 142 -2.65 1.09 3.65
CA ASN A 142 -1.76 1.07 4.82
C ASN A 142 -0.33 0.76 4.38
N ARG A 143 0.64 1.48 4.93
CA ARG A 143 2.05 1.15 4.75
C ARG A 143 2.37 -0.15 5.47
N ILE A 144 3.07 -1.04 4.77
CA ILE A 144 3.56 -2.33 5.27
C ILE A 144 5.08 -2.40 5.09
N PHE A 145 5.69 -3.47 5.63
CA PHE A 145 7.13 -3.67 5.54
C PHE A 145 7.64 -3.68 4.09
N GLY A 146 8.81 -3.10 3.87
CA GLY A 146 9.49 -3.06 2.59
C GLY A 146 9.72 -1.64 2.13
N ASP A 147 10.98 -1.31 1.85
CA ASP A 147 11.38 0.00 1.40
C ASP A 147 12.58 -0.06 0.46
N ALA A 148 12.69 0.93 -0.41
CA ALA A 148 13.82 1.10 -1.32
C ALA A 148 14.08 2.59 -1.57
N PHE A 149 15.28 2.92 -2.06
CA PHE A 149 15.48 4.18 -2.76
C PHE A 149 14.76 4.14 -4.10
N SER A 150 14.31 5.31 -4.60
CA SER A 150 13.60 5.41 -5.88
C SER A 150 14.37 4.80 -7.06
N LEU A 151 15.71 4.83 -7.01
CA LEU A 151 16.57 4.24 -8.04
C LEU A 151 16.53 2.71 -8.09
N ASP A 152 16.28 2.05 -6.96
CA ASP A 152 16.21 0.60 -6.84
C ASP A 152 14.76 0.09 -6.85
N ALA A 153 13.80 1.01 -6.94
CA ALA A 153 12.39 0.74 -6.78
C ALA A 153 11.79 -0.11 -7.90
N ASP A 154 12.43 -0.20 -9.07
CA ASP A 154 11.99 -1.07 -10.17
C ASP A 154 12.03 -2.55 -9.77
N ASP A 155 12.94 -2.91 -8.87
CA ASP A 155 13.05 -4.25 -8.30
C ASP A 155 12.09 -4.53 -7.13
N MET A 156 11.35 -3.52 -6.68
CA MET A 156 10.46 -3.60 -5.51
C MET A 156 9.04 -3.99 -5.91
N THR A 157 8.68 -5.26 -5.72
CA THR A 157 7.33 -5.79 -6.06
C THR A 157 6.35 -5.76 -4.89
N CYS A 158 6.85 -5.77 -3.65
CA CYS A 158 6.06 -5.92 -2.43
C CYS A 158 5.22 -7.21 -2.34
N ALA A 159 5.52 -8.20 -3.18
CA ALA A 159 4.73 -9.43 -3.27
C ALA A 159 4.70 -10.21 -1.95
N CYS A 160 5.86 -10.37 -1.30
CA CYS A 160 5.96 -11.08 -0.02
C CYS A 160 5.28 -10.28 1.09
N SER A 161 5.56 -8.98 1.18
CA SER A 161 4.98 -8.13 2.22
C SER A 161 3.46 -8.09 2.15
N ARG A 162 2.88 -7.93 0.95
CA ARG A 162 1.43 -7.97 0.78
C ARG A 162 0.83 -9.31 1.13
N HIS A 163 1.49 -10.41 0.75
CA HIS A 163 1.02 -11.75 1.08
C HIS A 163 1.05 -12.00 2.59
N ARG A 164 2.15 -11.63 3.26
CA ARG A 164 2.28 -11.78 4.70
C ARG A 164 1.31 -10.90 5.48
N ALA A 165 1.14 -9.63 5.09
CA ALA A 165 0.15 -8.73 5.70
C ALA A 165 -1.29 -9.26 5.54
N ALA A 166 -1.63 -9.82 4.37
CA ALA A 166 -2.93 -10.43 4.15
C ALA A 166 -3.16 -11.67 5.04
N LEU A 167 -2.12 -12.50 5.26
CA LEU A 167 -2.19 -13.61 6.21
C LEU A 167 -2.37 -13.11 7.64
N GLU A 168 -1.59 -12.13 8.08
CA GLU A 168 -1.68 -11.54 9.41
C GLU A 168 -3.06 -10.92 9.69
N ALA A 169 -3.72 -10.37 8.66
CA ALA A 169 -5.06 -9.79 8.78
C ALA A 169 -6.21 -10.82 8.76
N SER A 170 -6.02 -11.99 8.14
CA SER A 170 -7.10 -12.96 7.89
C SER A 170 -7.01 -14.26 8.70
N ASP A 171 -5.83 -14.54 9.27
CA ASP A 171 -5.52 -15.81 9.90
C ASP A 171 -5.33 -15.65 11.41
N ALA A 172 -5.90 -16.58 12.18
CA ALA A 172 -5.80 -16.60 13.65
C ALA A 172 -4.52 -17.27 14.17
N ARG A 173 -3.59 -17.68 13.29
CA ARG A 173 -2.28 -18.23 13.67
C ARG A 173 -1.50 -17.28 14.59
N THR A 174 -0.77 -17.87 15.52
CA THR A 174 -0.01 -17.11 16.54
C THR A 174 1.33 -16.59 16.03
N PHE A 175 1.85 -17.15 14.92
CA PHE A 175 3.14 -16.79 14.35
C PHE A 175 3.19 -16.97 12.82
N PHE A 176 3.76 -16.00 12.12
CA PHE A 176 3.99 -16.03 10.68
C PHE A 176 5.50 -15.92 10.40
N SER A 177 6.04 -16.87 9.64
CA SER A 177 7.49 -17.01 9.42
C SER A 177 7.93 -16.78 7.98
N LEU A 178 7.06 -16.27 7.10
CA LEU A 178 7.47 -15.97 5.73
C LEU A 178 8.52 -14.84 5.74
N HIS A 179 9.64 -15.07 5.06
CA HIS A 179 10.74 -14.12 4.96
C HIS A 179 10.65 -13.27 3.71
N CYS A 180 10.61 -11.97 3.91
CA CYS A 180 10.71 -11.01 2.84
C CYS A 180 12.12 -10.38 2.83
N ASP A 181 12.62 -10.01 1.66
CA ASP A 181 13.80 -9.14 1.58
C ASP A 181 13.46 -7.71 2.02
N SER A 182 14.46 -6.84 2.16
CA SER A 182 14.23 -5.45 2.61
C SER A 182 13.33 -4.61 1.69
N MET A 183 13.13 -5.03 0.44
CA MET A 183 12.24 -4.38 -0.52
C MET A 183 10.83 -4.98 -0.50
N GLY A 184 10.57 -5.99 0.34
CA GLY A 184 9.28 -6.67 0.41
C GLY A 184 9.05 -7.71 -0.68
N ASN A 185 10.08 -8.13 -1.42
CA ASN A 185 10.02 -9.32 -2.26
C ASN A 185 10.21 -10.58 -1.41
N TYR A 186 9.97 -11.75 -1.97
CA TYR A 186 10.24 -13.01 -1.27
C TYR A 186 11.74 -13.29 -1.21
N GLU A 187 12.21 -13.75 -0.05
CA GLU A 187 13.47 -14.49 -0.03
C GLU A 187 13.28 -15.85 -0.74
N PRO A 188 14.29 -16.38 -1.46
CA PRO A 188 14.12 -17.61 -2.23
C PRO A 188 13.69 -18.82 -1.41
N LEU A 189 14.11 -18.91 -0.14
CA LEU A 189 13.78 -19.98 0.79
C LEU A 189 12.67 -19.51 1.73
N GLN A 190 11.55 -20.22 1.72
CA GLN A 190 10.42 -19.97 2.62
C GLN A 190 10.21 -21.17 3.53
N CYS A 191 9.93 -20.93 4.81
CA CYS A 191 9.48 -21.97 5.72
C CYS A 191 8.30 -21.48 6.56
N ASP A 192 7.36 -22.38 6.81
CA ASP A 192 6.28 -22.18 7.78
C ASP A 192 6.57 -22.97 9.05
N MET A 193 6.84 -22.25 10.14
CA MET A 193 7.16 -22.84 11.45
C MET A 193 5.98 -23.57 12.09
N ASN A 194 4.75 -23.32 11.63
CA ASN A 194 3.56 -23.99 12.16
C ASN A 194 3.35 -25.37 11.54
N SER A 195 3.54 -25.48 10.22
CA SER A 195 3.45 -26.76 9.50
C SER A 195 4.77 -27.53 9.42
N GLU A 196 5.87 -26.92 9.87
CA GLU A 196 7.24 -27.46 9.80
C GLU A 196 7.67 -27.82 8.37
N GLN A 197 7.26 -27.00 7.40
CA GLN A 197 7.52 -27.19 5.98
C GLN A 197 8.33 -26.04 5.40
N CYS A 198 9.19 -26.35 4.42
CA CYS A 198 10.02 -25.42 3.69
C CYS A 198 9.93 -25.65 2.17
N TRP A 199 10.05 -24.58 1.39
CA TRP A 199 10.02 -24.63 -0.07
C TRP A 199 10.80 -23.46 -0.69
N CYS A 200 11.09 -23.58 -1.98
CA CYS A 200 11.67 -22.50 -2.76
C CYS A 200 10.61 -21.74 -3.54
N VAL A 201 10.74 -20.42 -3.61
CA VAL A 201 9.85 -19.54 -4.38
C VAL A 201 10.62 -18.66 -5.36
N GLU A 202 9.92 -18.19 -6.38
CA GLU A 202 10.36 -17.06 -7.20
C GLU A 202 10.32 -15.77 -6.36
N PRO A 203 11.43 -15.04 -6.18
CA PRO A 203 11.47 -13.84 -5.35
C PRO A 203 10.39 -12.79 -5.68
N LYS A 204 10.09 -12.60 -6.96
CA LYS A 204 9.20 -11.51 -7.43
C LYS A 204 7.72 -11.87 -7.40
N THR A 205 7.35 -13.15 -7.44
CA THR A 205 5.96 -13.59 -7.57
C THR A 205 5.48 -14.50 -6.43
N GLY A 206 6.41 -15.14 -5.71
CA GLY A 206 6.08 -16.17 -4.72
C GLY A 206 5.77 -17.53 -5.34
N ASP A 207 5.91 -17.69 -6.66
CA ASP A 207 5.59 -18.95 -7.35
C ASP A 207 6.49 -20.09 -6.86
N LEU A 208 5.89 -21.25 -6.61
CA LEU A 208 6.60 -22.44 -6.13
C LEU A 208 7.62 -22.93 -7.16
N LYS A 209 8.90 -23.03 -6.77
CA LYS A 209 10.02 -23.48 -7.62
C LYS A 209 10.58 -24.84 -7.22
N SER A 210 10.11 -25.44 -6.12
CA SER A 210 10.56 -26.75 -5.64
C SER A 210 9.41 -27.59 -5.11
N ALA A 211 9.69 -28.84 -4.75
CA ALA A 211 8.83 -29.57 -3.83
C ALA A 211 8.82 -28.88 -2.46
N VAL A 212 7.70 -29.02 -1.74
CA VAL A 212 7.61 -28.66 -0.32
C VAL A 212 8.19 -29.82 0.49
N LEU A 213 9.18 -29.53 1.33
CA LEU A 213 9.89 -30.51 2.14
C LEU A 213 9.69 -30.23 3.64
N PRO A 214 9.66 -31.25 4.50
CA PRO A 214 9.74 -31.04 5.94
C PRO A 214 11.05 -30.31 6.31
N MET A 215 11.01 -29.52 7.39
CA MET A 215 12.11 -28.65 7.80
C MET A 215 13.43 -29.41 8.08
N ASN A 216 13.36 -30.66 8.54
CA ASN A 216 14.54 -31.51 8.73
C ASN A 216 15.24 -31.92 7.41
N LEU A 217 14.61 -31.67 6.25
CA LEU A 217 15.16 -31.88 4.92
C LEU A 217 15.43 -30.56 4.18
N ILE A 218 15.49 -29.43 4.88
CA ILE A 218 15.72 -28.10 4.30
C ILE A 218 16.98 -28.04 3.42
N THR A 219 18.04 -28.77 3.80
CA THR A 219 19.31 -28.84 3.06
C THR A 219 19.20 -29.51 1.69
N LYS A 220 18.04 -30.11 1.37
CA LYS A 220 17.75 -30.72 0.06
C LYS A 220 17.07 -29.75 -0.91
N LEU A 221 16.65 -28.57 -0.45
CA LEU A 221 16.07 -27.55 -1.31
C LEU A 221 17.14 -26.86 -2.16
N PRO A 222 16.88 -26.60 -3.45
CA PRO A 222 17.87 -25.98 -4.34
C PRO A 222 18.22 -24.53 -3.98
N CYS A 223 17.33 -23.82 -3.29
CA CYS A 223 17.54 -22.46 -2.79
C CYS A 223 18.18 -22.41 -1.41
N TYR A 224 18.43 -23.55 -0.75
CA TYR A 224 19.08 -23.57 0.56
C TYR A 224 20.56 -23.24 0.42
N ASN A 225 21.02 -22.29 1.24
CA ASN A 225 22.44 -21.94 1.34
C ASN A 225 22.82 -21.64 2.79
N GLU A 226 23.68 -22.48 3.37
CA GLU A 226 24.15 -22.37 4.76
C GLU A 226 24.85 -21.03 5.04
N THR A 227 25.53 -20.43 4.07
CA THR A 227 26.20 -19.13 4.27
C THR A 227 25.25 -17.95 4.36
N THR A 228 24.05 -18.05 3.78
CA THR A 228 23.06 -16.96 3.80
C THR A 228 22.05 -17.10 4.93
N PHE A 229 21.75 -18.33 5.35
CA PHE A 229 20.73 -18.61 6.39
C PHE A 229 21.33 -19.08 7.71
N GLY A 230 22.63 -19.39 7.77
CA GLY A 230 23.23 -20.01 8.94
C GLY A 230 22.65 -21.40 9.22
N SER A 231 22.70 -21.81 10.49
CA SER A 231 22.22 -23.13 10.94
C SER A 231 20.71 -23.19 11.20
N GLN A 232 19.99 -22.05 11.17
CA GLN A 232 18.58 -21.96 11.55
C GLN A 232 17.83 -20.96 10.66
N TYR A 233 16.58 -21.28 10.32
CA TYR A 233 15.76 -20.42 9.45
C TYR A 233 15.40 -19.10 10.14
N LEU A 234 14.91 -19.13 11.39
CA LEU A 234 14.53 -17.92 12.11
C LEU A 234 15.75 -17.07 12.49
N ARG A 235 15.66 -15.76 12.22
CA ARG A 235 16.69 -14.78 12.63
C ARG A 235 16.61 -14.49 14.13
N GLN A 236 17.54 -13.70 14.66
CA GLN A 236 17.65 -13.46 16.11
C GLN A 236 16.36 -12.88 16.70
N CYS A 237 15.80 -11.82 16.09
CA CYS A 237 14.56 -11.22 16.56
C CYS A 237 13.41 -12.24 16.53
N GLU A 238 13.26 -12.95 15.42
CA GLU A 238 12.16 -13.91 15.24
C GLU A 238 12.29 -15.12 16.16
N SER A 239 13.51 -15.55 16.47
CA SER A 239 13.76 -16.62 17.43
C SER A 239 13.28 -16.24 18.83
N GLU A 240 13.51 -14.98 19.22
CA GLU A 240 13.02 -14.43 20.48
C GLU A 240 11.48 -14.31 20.49
N LEU A 241 10.91 -13.73 19.43
CA LEU A 241 9.47 -13.58 19.27
C LEU A 241 8.75 -14.94 19.27
N TYR A 242 9.29 -15.91 18.54
CA TYR A 242 8.75 -17.27 18.46
C TYR A 242 8.80 -17.98 19.81
N ALA A 243 9.89 -17.82 20.56
CA ALA A 243 10.00 -18.35 21.92
C ALA A 243 8.96 -17.72 22.86
N GLN A 244 8.78 -16.39 22.83
CA GLN A 244 7.76 -15.71 23.63
C GLN A 244 6.35 -16.19 23.29
N LYS A 245 6.02 -16.37 22.01
CA LYS A 245 4.73 -16.92 21.56
C LYS A 245 4.51 -18.34 22.08
N LYS A 246 5.48 -19.24 21.90
CA LYS A 246 5.39 -20.61 22.43
C LYS A 246 5.17 -20.67 23.93
N ILE A 247 5.90 -19.85 24.69
CA ILE A 247 5.71 -19.81 26.14
C ILE A 247 4.33 -19.25 26.49
N THR A 248 3.87 -18.22 25.79
CA THR A 248 2.52 -17.65 25.98
C THR A 248 1.43 -18.70 25.73
N ASP A 249 1.52 -19.42 24.60
CA ASP A 249 0.55 -20.46 24.22
C ASP A 249 0.50 -21.59 25.26
N GLU A 250 1.66 -22.03 25.76
CA GLU A 250 1.75 -23.06 26.81
C GLU A 250 1.14 -22.59 28.15
N PHE A 251 1.40 -21.35 28.55
CA PHE A 251 0.84 -20.79 29.78
C PHE A 251 -0.68 -20.59 29.68
N GLN A 252 -1.17 -20.14 28.53
CA GLN A 252 -2.61 -20.02 28.26
C GLN A 252 -3.29 -21.39 28.28
N ALA A 253 -2.67 -22.43 27.71
CA ALA A 253 -3.18 -23.79 27.78
C ALA A 253 -3.27 -24.31 29.23
N HIS A 254 -2.43 -23.80 30.13
CA HIS A 254 -2.47 -24.08 31.57
C HIS A 254 -3.32 -23.09 32.39
N GLY A 255 -4.12 -22.24 31.74
CA GLY A 255 -5.03 -21.30 32.41
C GLY A 255 -4.36 -20.05 32.99
N THR A 256 -3.16 -19.72 32.53
CA THR A 256 -2.46 -18.48 32.89
C THR A 256 -2.48 -17.50 31.72
N ASP A 257 -3.31 -16.46 31.83
CA ASP A 257 -3.54 -15.51 30.73
C ASP A 257 -2.56 -14.33 30.71
N ARG A 258 -1.64 -14.25 31.69
CA ARG A 258 -0.74 -13.10 31.87
C ARG A 258 0.71 -13.55 32.04
N VAL A 259 1.43 -13.64 30.92
CA VAL A 259 2.89 -13.78 30.92
C VAL A 259 3.49 -12.43 30.57
N ASN A 260 4.39 -11.92 31.41
CA ASN A 260 5.03 -10.63 31.17
C ASN A 260 6.36 -10.84 30.44
N PHE A 261 6.41 -10.41 29.18
CA PHE A 261 7.61 -10.37 28.36
C PHE A 261 7.93 -8.93 27.98
N GLU A 262 9.21 -8.63 27.76
CA GLU A 262 9.57 -7.41 27.03
C GLU A 262 9.03 -7.52 25.61
N THR A 263 8.44 -6.44 25.10
CA THR A 263 7.86 -6.41 23.76
C THR A 263 8.97 -6.52 22.71
N VAL A 264 8.90 -7.59 21.92
CA VAL A 264 9.80 -7.82 20.78
C VAL A 264 9.02 -7.57 19.50
N LEU A 265 9.50 -6.61 18.72
CA LEU A 265 8.96 -6.29 17.40
C LEU A 265 9.95 -6.74 16.34
N CYS A 266 9.49 -7.57 15.40
CA CYS A 266 10.30 -8.04 14.28
C CYS A 266 9.67 -7.64 12.97
N GLN A 267 10.52 -7.29 12.00
CA GLN A 267 10.13 -6.99 10.64
C GLN A 267 10.03 -8.28 9.80
N TYR A 268 9.52 -8.18 8.57
CA TYR A 268 9.33 -9.38 7.74
C TYR A 268 10.62 -9.94 7.15
N ASP A 269 11.71 -9.17 7.17
CA ASP A 269 13.08 -9.65 6.95
C ASP A 269 13.74 -10.16 8.24
N GLY A 270 12.98 -10.40 9.31
CA GLY A 270 13.46 -10.88 10.60
C GLY A 270 14.44 -9.94 11.32
N SER A 271 14.62 -8.72 10.83
CA SER A 271 15.32 -7.65 11.54
C SER A 271 14.46 -7.09 12.68
N TYR A 272 15.08 -6.31 13.57
CA TYR A 272 14.34 -5.65 14.64
C TYR A 272 13.42 -4.54 14.10
N GLY A 273 12.27 -4.42 14.75
CA GLY A 273 11.23 -3.43 14.51
C GLY A 273 11.70 -1.97 14.68
N PRO A 274 10.78 -1.01 14.54
CA PRO A 274 11.13 0.41 14.56
C PRO A 274 11.58 0.92 15.93
N TYR A 275 11.13 0.29 17.00
CA TYR A 275 11.45 0.67 18.37
C TYR A 275 11.49 -0.53 19.31
N LYS A 276 12.05 -0.31 20.51
CA LYS A 276 11.93 -1.20 21.66
C LYS A 276 11.55 -0.40 22.90
N ILE A 277 10.86 -1.04 23.83
CA ILE A 277 10.50 -0.42 25.11
C ILE A 277 11.31 -1.09 26.22
N THR A 278 12.06 -0.28 26.98
CA THR A 278 12.86 -0.77 28.11
C THR A 278 12.60 0.13 29.31
N LYS A 279 12.12 -0.45 30.42
CA LYS A 279 11.85 0.26 31.68
C LYS A 279 10.95 1.52 31.51
N GLY A 280 9.94 1.43 30.64
CA GLY A 280 9.00 2.54 30.39
C GLY A 280 9.54 3.64 29.47
N ILE A 281 10.68 3.42 28.81
CA ILE A 281 11.22 4.33 27.79
C ILE A 281 11.20 3.62 26.44
N LEU A 282 10.64 4.28 25.43
CA LEU A 282 10.67 3.85 24.04
C LEU A 282 11.95 4.40 23.39
N TYR A 283 12.69 3.53 22.72
CA TYR A 283 13.87 3.87 21.94
C TYR A 283 13.63 3.49 20.49
N CYS A 284 13.81 4.43 19.57
CA CYS A 284 13.86 4.08 18.15
C CYS A 284 15.13 3.27 17.88
N VAL A 285 14.98 2.13 17.19
CA VAL A 285 16.09 1.20 16.94
C VAL A 285 16.27 0.90 15.46
N TRP A 286 17.51 0.55 15.13
CA TRP A 286 17.90 0.11 13.81
C TRP A 286 17.60 -1.39 13.60
N LYS A 287 17.83 -1.89 12.39
CA LYS A 287 17.59 -3.29 11.98
C LYS A 287 18.30 -4.32 12.86
N ASP A 288 19.42 -3.94 13.49
CA ASP A 288 20.19 -4.78 14.42
C ASP A 288 19.79 -4.59 15.91
N GLY A 289 18.77 -3.78 16.20
CA GLY A 289 18.30 -3.49 17.56
C GLY A 289 19.10 -2.43 18.31
N SER A 290 20.13 -1.85 17.68
CA SER A 290 20.89 -0.72 18.23
C SER A 290 20.05 0.57 18.23
N SER A 291 20.23 1.43 19.23
CA SER A 291 19.47 2.69 19.31
C SER A 291 19.92 3.68 18.25
N ILE A 292 18.96 4.35 17.60
CA ILE A 292 19.23 5.39 16.62
C ILE A 292 19.32 6.75 17.32
N GLY A 293 20.51 7.33 17.35
CA GLY A 293 20.73 8.69 17.86
C GLY A 293 20.14 8.92 19.26
N ALA A 294 19.50 10.07 19.44
CA ALA A 294 18.83 10.47 20.68
C ALA A 294 17.30 10.34 20.60
N TYR A 295 16.76 9.53 19.67
CA TYR A 295 15.33 9.37 19.48
C TYR A 295 14.74 8.43 20.53
N GLN A 296 14.25 9.02 21.62
CA GLN A 296 13.67 8.30 22.75
C GLN A 296 12.62 9.15 23.46
N VAL A 297 11.61 8.51 24.05
CA VAL A 297 10.56 9.18 24.81
C VAL A 297 10.02 8.27 25.92
N GLU A 298 9.54 8.86 27.02
CA GLU A 298 8.83 8.11 28.05
C GLU A 298 7.51 7.58 27.49
N VAL A 299 7.19 6.33 27.81
CA VAL A 299 5.95 5.69 27.34
C VAL A 299 4.76 6.30 28.06
N ASP A 300 3.83 6.84 27.28
CA ASP A 300 2.55 7.36 27.74
C ASP A 300 1.39 6.83 26.86
N SER A 301 0.21 7.46 26.95
CA SER A 301 -0.96 7.07 26.15
C SER A 301 -0.80 7.27 24.63
N SER A 302 0.25 7.93 24.17
CA SER A 302 0.53 8.21 22.75
C SER A 302 1.44 7.16 22.09
N VAL A 303 1.83 6.11 22.81
CA VAL A 303 2.79 5.10 22.31
C VAL A 303 2.38 4.48 20.96
N ASP A 304 1.07 4.30 20.72
CA ASP A 304 0.54 3.71 19.48
C ASP A 304 0.74 4.61 18.25
N SER A 305 0.97 5.92 18.45
CA SER A 305 1.27 6.86 17.37
C SER A 305 2.75 6.93 17.00
N ILE A 306 3.63 6.29 17.78
CA ILE A 306 5.08 6.36 17.58
C ILE A 306 5.52 5.25 16.61
N ASN A 307 6.04 5.65 15.45
CA ASN A 307 6.47 4.75 14.39
C ASN A 307 7.99 4.82 14.09
N CYS A 308 8.69 5.83 14.61
CA CYS A 308 10.13 6.05 14.39
C CYS A 308 10.57 6.19 12.92
N ASN A 309 9.65 6.49 12.01
CA ASN A 309 9.94 6.52 10.57
C ASN A 309 11.00 7.55 10.21
N CYS A 310 10.92 8.76 10.77
CA CYS A 310 11.89 9.83 10.49
C CYS A 310 13.29 9.52 11.06
N ALA A 311 13.34 8.92 12.26
CA ALA A 311 14.59 8.44 12.84
C ALA A 311 15.27 7.38 11.95
N ARG A 312 14.49 6.43 11.43
CA ARG A 312 15.02 5.39 10.52
C ARG A 312 15.44 5.98 9.17
N ASP A 313 14.69 6.92 8.62
CA ASP A 313 15.10 7.62 7.39
C ASP A 313 16.40 8.39 7.60
N THR A 314 16.57 9.11 8.72
CA THR A 314 17.86 9.75 9.07
C THR A 314 19.02 8.75 8.99
N LYS A 315 18.85 7.55 9.55
CA LYS A 315 19.87 6.50 9.52
C LYS A 315 20.11 5.93 8.13
N ILE A 316 19.06 5.73 7.34
CA ILE A 316 19.13 5.23 5.96
C ILE A 316 19.93 6.18 5.07
N TYR A 317 19.65 7.48 5.15
CA TYR A 317 20.37 8.50 4.37
C TYR A 317 21.82 8.64 4.83
N GLU A 318 22.09 8.59 6.14
CA GLU A 318 23.45 8.57 6.70
C GLU A 318 24.27 7.41 6.11
N LEU A 319 23.73 6.19 6.13
CA LEU A 319 24.40 4.99 5.61
C LEU A 319 24.61 5.05 4.09
N ALA A 320 23.72 5.73 3.36
CA ALA A 320 23.86 5.96 1.93
C ALA A 320 24.80 7.13 1.58
N GLY A 321 25.29 7.88 2.57
CA GLY A 321 26.10 9.09 2.34
C GLY A 321 25.30 10.23 1.68
N LEU A 322 23.98 10.24 1.89
CA LEU A 322 23.06 11.24 1.35
C LEU A 322 22.62 12.23 2.43
N LEU A 323 22.27 13.44 2.01
CA LEU A 323 21.68 14.44 2.90
C LEU A 323 20.20 14.13 3.12
N PHE A 324 19.80 14.05 4.38
CA PHE A 324 18.40 13.99 4.81
C PHE A 324 17.92 15.39 5.18
N SER A 325 16.84 15.86 4.54
CA SER A 325 16.37 17.24 4.66
C SER A 325 15.15 17.42 5.57
N LEU A 326 14.43 16.35 5.92
CA LEU A 326 13.21 16.45 6.71
C LEU A 326 13.51 16.52 8.21
N SER A 327 12.68 17.27 8.93
CA SER A 327 12.74 17.45 10.38
C SER A 327 12.02 16.32 11.10
N CYS A 328 12.65 15.81 12.17
CA CYS A 328 12.10 14.75 13.03
C CYS A 328 11.76 15.29 14.41
N LEU A 329 10.72 14.73 15.02
CA LEU A 329 10.42 14.91 16.44
C LEU A 329 11.37 14.06 17.31
N PRO A 330 11.54 14.40 18.61
CA PRO A 330 12.37 13.62 19.53
C PRO A 330 11.91 12.17 19.72
N ASN A 331 10.62 11.86 19.51
CA ASN A 331 10.08 10.50 19.53
C ASN A 331 10.40 9.70 18.26
N GLY A 332 11.09 10.29 17.28
CA GLY A 332 11.51 9.66 16.02
C GLY A 332 10.49 9.71 14.89
N ASN A 333 9.29 10.23 15.12
CA ASN A 333 8.32 10.49 14.05
C ASN A 333 8.75 11.71 13.22
N TYR A 334 8.14 11.87 12.04
CA TYR A 334 8.25 13.11 11.30
C TYR A 334 7.64 14.26 12.10
N ASN A 335 8.27 15.43 12.05
CA ASN A 335 7.55 16.65 12.37
C ASN A 335 6.49 16.85 11.29
N SER A 336 5.22 16.95 11.65
CA SER A 336 4.14 17.13 10.68
C SER A 336 4.32 18.43 9.88
N VAL A 337 4.94 19.45 10.46
CA VAL A 337 5.31 20.70 9.78
C VAL A 337 6.77 20.61 9.31
N GLN A 338 6.99 20.77 8.02
CA GLN A 338 8.30 20.81 7.38
C GLN A 338 8.59 22.20 6.83
N VAL A 339 9.88 22.57 6.80
CA VAL A 339 10.34 23.88 6.33
C VAL A 339 11.45 23.67 5.31
N ASP A 340 11.26 24.20 4.10
CA ASP A 340 12.27 24.26 3.06
C ASP A 340 12.48 25.72 2.62
N GLY A 341 13.55 26.34 3.10
CA GLY A 341 13.80 27.77 2.92
C GLY A 341 12.70 28.63 3.55
N SER A 342 11.84 29.21 2.72
CA SER A 342 10.67 29.99 3.15
C SER A 342 9.33 29.26 2.97
N LEU A 343 9.35 28.04 2.45
CA LEU A 343 8.16 27.25 2.19
C LEU A 343 7.86 26.36 3.39
N TYR A 344 6.62 26.41 3.86
CA TYR A 344 6.08 25.51 4.88
C TYR A 344 5.12 24.53 4.22
N TYR A 345 5.22 23.26 4.59
CA TYR A 345 4.33 22.21 4.09
C TYR A 345 4.14 21.13 5.14
N CYS A 346 3.02 20.43 5.05
CA CYS A 346 2.65 19.36 5.94
C CYS A 346 3.10 18.01 5.38
N VAL A 347 3.53 17.11 6.26
CA VAL A 347 3.80 15.72 5.92
C VAL A 347 3.03 14.74 6.80
N ASP A 348 2.71 13.58 6.24
CA ASP A 348 2.12 12.48 6.98
C ASP A 348 3.14 11.74 7.87
N SER A 349 2.68 10.67 8.51
CA SER A 349 3.48 9.82 9.41
C SER A 349 4.65 9.09 8.72
N ASP A 350 4.66 9.06 7.38
CA ASP A 350 5.68 8.45 6.53
C ASP A 350 6.51 9.51 5.78
N GLY A 351 6.26 10.80 5.99
CA GLY A 351 7.00 11.91 5.40
C GLY A 351 6.56 12.26 3.97
N PHE A 352 5.38 11.84 3.52
CA PHE A 352 4.82 12.30 2.24
C PHE A 352 4.23 13.70 2.39
N PRO A 353 4.45 14.62 1.44
CA PRO A 353 3.86 15.95 1.50
C PRO A 353 2.35 15.86 1.28
N VAL A 354 1.55 16.35 2.22
CA VAL A 354 0.09 16.23 2.17
C VAL A 354 -0.60 17.54 1.84
N SER A 355 -0.26 18.64 2.51
CA SER A 355 -0.95 19.92 2.33
C SER A 355 -0.04 21.10 2.62
N VAL A 356 -0.52 22.31 2.37
CA VAL A 356 0.04 23.51 3.00
C VAL A 356 -0.49 23.61 4.45
N PRO A 357 0.26 24.19 5.40
CA PRO A 357 -0.24 24.44 6.75
C PRO A 357 -1.34 25.49 6.72
N SER A 358 -2.23 25.45 7.72
CA SER A 358 -3.22 26.51 7.94
C SER A 358 -2.57 27.82 8.41
N ASP A 359 -3.33 28.92 8.46
CA ASP A 359 -2.84 30.26 8.87
C ASP A 359 -2.17 30.30 10.26
N ASP A 360 -2.41 29.28 11.11
CA ASP A 360 -1.79 29.12 12.44
C ASP A 360 -0.58 28.16 12.44
N ASP A 361 0.00 27.84 11.27
CA ASP A 361 1.07 26.84 11.08
C ASP A 361 0.69 25.43 11.57
N VAL A 362 -0.59 25.16 11.74
CA VAL A 362 -1.12 23.84 12.12
C VAL A 362 -1.40 23.06 10.85
N CYS A 363 -0.80 21.88 10.74
CA CYS A 363 -1.23 20.88 9.77
C CYS A 363 -2.60 20.39 10.20
N PRO A 364 -3.65 20.55 9.36
CA PRO A 364 -4.93 19.96 9.68
C PRO A 364 -4.73 18.47 9.89
N ASP A 365 -5.52 17.88 10.79
CA ASP A 365 -5.62 16.42 10.92
C ASP A 365 -6.24 15.89 9.62
N TYR A 366 -5.47 15.88 8.55
CA TYR A 366 -5.78 15.14 7.35
C TYR A 366 -5.32 13.71 7.62
N PHE A 367 -6.27 12.79 7.42
CA PHE A 367 -6.17 11.33 7.43
C PHE A 367 -6.44 10.63 8.77
#